data_AF-A0A1Z4GRV3-F1
#
_entry.id   AF-A0A1Z4GRV3-F1
#
_cell.length_a   1.000
_cell.length_b   1.000
_cell.length_c   1.000
_cell.angle_alpha   90.00
_cell.angle_beta   90.00
_cell.angle_gamma   90.00
#
_symmetry.space_group_name_H-M   'P 1'
#
loop_
_entity.id
_entity.type
_entity.pdbx_description
1 polymer ?
#
loop_
_entity_poly.entity_id
_entity_poly.type
_entity_poly.pdbx_seq_one_letter_code
_entity_poly.pdbx_strand_id
1 'polypeptide(L)'
;MSLIFVRVQKIALLPKNAGEQLQIATDATSSKLQNLNREATASLTKNLVDLAEQKICVIGRHVEQDVLTPDGDILLLQGQEVTLVDAEAADLMGILDQLYRATDVSLTANISHNLQAAAESTSNRIGSVTHSSVANLRHSVDGLAAHAAIQQAKGRRVLHTVRANDGLIIAASGQIVTESVLNHVQTYGKEADLLNAVGLNLSTAVRSSASDTWLETKVQLRDGANIAQENFNTFWQALKKQSENLQERSKGAIKKQRIEQALGRPITRVILDTQDNVILNVGELITHRAVSQAEESGVLNILLSSVYTKDPEISDKELRASEHGMAALVIQK
;
A
#
# COMPACT_ATOMS: atom_id res chain seq x y z
N MET A 1 -90.62 -11.60 34.90
CA MET A 1 -90.57 -10.18 35.29
C MET A 1 -89.16 -9.93 35.81
N SER A 2 -88.50 -8.88 35.30
CA SER A 2 -87.17 -8.36 35.65
C SER A 2 -85.92 -8.97 35.00
N LEU A 3 -85.25 -8.08 34.25
CA LEU A 3 -83.82 -7.89 33.97
C LEU A 3 -83.05 -9.10 33.41
N ILE A 4 -82.34 -8.98 32.29
CA ILE A 4 -81.05 -8.28 32.24
C ILE A 4 -80.77 -7.79 30.80
N PHE A 5 -80.49 -6.49 30.73
CA PHE A 5 -80.00 -5.74 29.59
C PHE A 5 -78.47 -5.91 29.55
N VAL A 6 -77.90 -6.54 28.52
CA VAL A 6 -76.45 -6.44 28.25
C VAL A 6 -76.24 -5.90 26.85
N ARG A 7 -75.79 -4.65 26.88
CA ARG A 7 -75.45 -3.73 25.80
C ARG A 7 -74.20 -4.27 25.08
N VAL A 8 -74.36 -4.73 23.83
CA VAL A 8 -73.23 -5.06 22.95
C VAL A 8 -72.68 -3.74 22.40
N GLN A 9 -71.70 -3.18 23.10
CA GLN A 9 -70.87 -2.08 22.62
C GLN A 9 -69.45 -2.63 22.45
N LYS A 10 -69.18 -3.25 21.28
CA LYS A 10 -67.81 -3.64 20.93
C LYS A 10 -67.26 -2.68 19.88
N ILE A 11 -66.49 -1.76 20.45
CA ILE A 11 -65.68 -0.70 19.89
C ILE A 11 -64.83 -1.20 18.71
N ALA A 12 -64.83 -0.41 17.64
CA ALA A 12 -63.87 -0.48 16.55
C ALA A 12 -62.46 -0.14 17.07
N LEU A 13 -61.54 -1.10 17.05
CA LEU A 13 -60.10 -0.89 17.20
C LEU A 13 -59.39 -1.95 16.36
N LEU A 14 -59.07 -1.59 15.12
CA LEU A 14 -58.06 -2.30 14.30
C LEU A 14 -56.83 -1.39 14.15
N PRO A 15 -55.62 -1.98 14.12
CA PRO A 15 -54.41 -1.31 14.59
C PRO A 15 -53.66 -0.61 13.45
N LYS A 16 -53.34 0.68 13.65
CA LYS A 16 -52.41 1.47 12.82
C LYS A 16 -50.94 1.15 13.14
N ASN A 17 -50.51 -0.12 13.18
CA ASN A 17 -49.18 -0.45 13.70
C ASN A 17 -48.34 -1.43 12.86
N ALA A 18 -48.66 -1.57 11.56
CA ALA A 18 -47.82 -2.36 10.64
C ALA A 18 -46.71 -1.53 9.97
N GLY A 19 -46.83 -0.19 9.94
CA GLY A 19 -45.83 0.69 9.32
C GLY A 19 -44.57 0.91 10.17
N GLU A 20 -44.73 1.05 11.49
CA GLU A 20 -43.61 1.37 12.39
C GLU A 20 -42.64 0.18 12.56
N GLN A 21 -43.14 -1.06 12.54
CA GLN A 21 -42.28 -2.25 12.64
C GLN A 21 -41.41 -2.46 11.40
N LEU A 22 -41.87 -2.01 10.22
CA LEU A 22 -41.11 -2.13 8.98
C LEU A 22 -40.00 -1.07 8.90
N GLN A 23 -40.24 0.12 9.46
CA GLN A 23 -39.23 1.18 9.58
C GLN A 23 -38.08 0.75 10.50
N ILE A 24 -38.40 0.18 11.67
CA ILE A 24 -37.40 -0.32 12.64
C ILE A 24 -36.54 -1.45 12.05
N ALA A 25 -37.15 -2.34 11.26
CA ALA A 25 -36.41 -3.42 10.58
C ALA A 25 -35.47 -2.91 9.48
N THR A 26 -35.83 -1.80 8.82
CA THR A 26 -35.01 -1.19 7.75
C THR A 26 -33.81 -0.45 8.32
N ASP A 27 -33.98 0.26 9.44
CA ASP A 27 -32.91 1.00 10.12
C ASP A 27 -31.89 0.05 10.81
N ALA A 28 -32.37 -1.07 11.35
CA ALA A 28 -31.51 -2.12 11.92
C ALA A 28 -30.66 -2.85 10.86
N THR A 29 -31.12 -2.89 9.61
CA THR A 29 -30.39 -3.53 8.51
C THR A 29 -29.36 -2.57 7.91
N SER A 30 -29.69 -1.28 7.78
CA SER A 30 -28.77 -0.25 7.28
C SER A 30 -27.54 -0.06 8.18
N SER A 31 -27.74 -0.05 9.50
CA SER A 31 -26.64 0.05 10.49
C SER A 31 -25.72 -1.18 10.48
N LYS A 32 -26.26 -2.39 10.30
CA LYS A 32 -25.44 -3.61 10.15
C LYS A 32 -24.61 -3.60 8.86
N LEU A 33 -25.16 -3.07 7.77
CA LEU A 33 -24.48 -2.96 6.48
C LEU A 33 -23.36 -1.90 6.52
N GLN A 34 -23.57 -0.79 7.23
CA GLN A 34 -22.51 0.20 7.48
C GLN A 34 -21.38 -0.34 8.35
N ASN A 35 -21.69 -1.13 9.37
CA ASN A 35 -20.66 -1.78 10.21
C ASN A 35 -19.84 -2.80 9.41
N LEU A 36 -20.49 -3.63 8.59
CA LEU A 36 -19.82 -4.58 7.70
C LEU A 36 -18.93 -3.89 6.65
N ASN A 37 -19.36 -2.74 6.11
CA ASN A 37 -18.56 -1.98 5.16
C ASN A 37 -17.33 -1.35 5.83
N ARG A 38 -17.46 -0.88 7.09
CA ARG A 38 -16.33 -0.35 7.86
C ARG A 38 -15.30 -1.43 8.23
N GLU A 39 -15.75 -2.63 8.56
CA GLU A 39 -14.91 -3.79 8.87
C GLU A 39 -14.19 -4.33 7.62
N ALA A 40 -14.88 -4.39 6.48
CA ALA A 40 -14.30 -4.79 5.20
C ALA A 40 -13.26 -3.78 4.69
N THR A 41 -13.48 -2.47 4.89
CA THR A 41 -12.52 -1.43 4.51
C THR A 41 -11.24 -1.52 5.34
N ALA A 42 -11.35 -1.81 6.65
CA ALA A 42 -10.19 -2.00 7.53
C ALA A 42 -9.36 -3.26 7.18
N SER A 43 -10.01 -4.31 6.69
CA SER A 43 -9.35 -5.55 6.25
C SER A 43 -8.63 -5.40 4.89
N LEU A 44 -9.15 -4.56 3.99
CA LEU A 44 -8.52 -4.28 2.70
C LEU A 44 -7.24 -3.42 2.84
N THR A 45 -7.18 -2.51 3.82
CA THR A 45 -5.95 -1.76 4.11
C THR A 45 -4.87 -2.64 4.75
N LYS A 46 -5.29 -3.70 5.46
CA LYS A 46 -4.41 -4.61 6.21
C LYS A 46 -3.51 -5.48 5.33
N ASN A 47 -3.79 -5.58 4.03
CA ASN A 47 -3.07 -6.45 3.09
C ASN A 47 -2.43 -5.72 1.90
N LEU A 48 -2.62 -4.41 1.76
CA LEU A 48 -2.20 -3.70 0.54
C LEU A 48 -0.86 -2.97 0.65
N VAL A 49 -0.37 -2.74 1.87
CA VAL A 49 0.91 -2.06 2.11
C VAL A 49 1.86 -3.04 2.77
N ASP A 50 2.99 -3.30 2.12
CA ASP A 50 4.05 -4.16 2.63
C ASP A 50 4.51 -3.65 4.01
N LEU A 51 4.78 -4.56 4.96
CA LEU A 51 5.20 -4.18 6.32
C LEU A 51 6.45 -3.31 6.30
N ALA A 52 7.35 -3.56 5.35
CA ALA A 52 8.55 -2.74 5.16
C ALA A 52 8.21 -1.31 4.70
N GLU A 53 7.20 -1.14 3.85
CA GLU A 53 6.74 0.17 3.41
C GLU A 53 6.03 0.93 4.53
N GLN A 54 5.17 0.24 5.30
CA GLN A 54 4.52 0.84 6.47
C GLN A 54 5.54 1.42 7.45
N LYS A 55 6.61 0.66 7.74
CA LYS A 55 7.68 1.08 8.64
C LYS A 55 8.41 2.32 8.16
N ILE A 56 8.68 2.45 6.86
CA ILE A 56 9.34 3.64 6.30
C ILE A 56 8.39 4.83 6.31
N CYS A 57 7.09 4.62 6.06
CA CYS A 57 6.10 5.69 6.01
C CYS A 57 5.84 6.36 7.36
N VAL A 58 5.97 5.63 8.47
CA VAL A 58 5.72 6.19 9.81
C VAL A 58 6.90 6.99 10.36
N ILE A 59 8.14 6.70 9.96
CA ILE A 59 9.33 7.36 10.52
C ILE A 59 9.33 8.86 10.15
N GLY A 60 9.50 9.71 11.16
CA GLY A 60 9.49 11.16 11.06
C GLY A 60 8.08 11.79 11.06
N ARG A 61 7.03 10.98 11.26
CA ARG A 61 5.64 11.46 11.38
C ARG A 61 5.29 11.71 12.84
N HIS A 62 4.34 12.61 13.06
CA HIS A 62 3.82 12.86 14.39
C HIS A 62 2.60 11.97 14.63
N VAL A 63 2.52 11.42 15.83
CA VAL A 63 1.41 10.57 16.25
C VAL A 63 0.19 11.43 16.59
N GLU A 64 -0.99 11.12 16.08
CA GLU A 64 -2.24 11.83 16.38
C GLU A 64 -3.01 11.28 17.58
N GLN A 65 -2.72 10.04 18.00
CA GLN A 65 -3.35 9.37 19.14
C GLN A 65 -2.34 8.48 19.87
N ASP A 66 -2.44 8.38 21.19
CA ASP A 66 -1.52 7.54 21.97
C ASP A 66 -1.46 6.10 21.43
N VAL A 67 -0.23 5.60 21.24
CA VAL A 67 0.03 4.23 20.80
C VAL A 67 0.33 3.40 22.03
N LEU A 68 -0.52 2.41 22.30
CA LEU A 68 -0.38 1.52 23.45
C LEU A 68 0.26 0.20 23.02
N THR A 69 1.11 -0.34 23.89
CA THR A 69 1.63 -1.70 23.80
C THR A 69 0.53 -2.72 24.10
N PRO A 70 0.71 -4.01 23.75
CA PRO A 70 -0.24 -5.07 24.12
C PRO A 70 -0.48 -5.19 25.63
N ASP A 71 0.50 -4.78 26.44
CA ASP A 71 0.41 -4.79 27.91
C ASP A 71 -0.34 -3.57 28.48
N GLY A 72 -0.68 -2.60 27.63
CA GLY A 72 -1.40 -1.37 27.99
C GLY A 72 -0.51 -0.18 28.33
N ASP A 73 0.82 -0.34 28.32
CA ASP A 73 1.77 0.76 28.50
C ASP A 73 1.82 1.66 27.25
N ILE A 74 2.10 2.94 27.43
CA ILE A 74 2.20 3.91 26.34
C ILE A 74 3.56 3.75 25.65
N LEU A 75 3.56 3.41 24.36
CA LEU A 75 4.75 3.42 23.50
C LEU A 75 5.08 4.84 23.04
N LEU A 76 4.07 5.56 22.53
CA LEU A 76 4.19 6.93 22.01
C LEU A 76 2.97 7.74 22.43
N LEU A 77 3.21 8.97 22.90
CA LEU A 77 2.17 9.95 23.20
C LEU A 77 1.76 10.70 21.94
N GLN A 78 0.51 11.14 21.91
CA GLN A 78 0.01 12.09 20.92
C GLN A 78 0.96 13.31 20.81
N GLY A 79 1.31 13.64 19.57
CA GLY A 79 2.20 14.74 19.20
C GLY A 79 3.69 14.36 19.16
N GLN A 80 4.09 13.15 19.55
CA GLN A 80 5.49 12.72 19.42
C GLN A 80 5.83 12.32 17.98
N GLU A 81 7.04 12.65 17.56
CA GLU A 81 7.60 12.19 16.28
C GLU A 81 8.06 10.74 16.40
N VAL A 82 7.66 9.90 15.45
CA VAL A 82 8.04 8.48 15.39
C VAL A 82 9.48 8.36 14.92
N THR A 83 10.34 7.81 15.77
CA THR A 83 11.72 7.50 15.39
C THR A 83 11.83 6.11 14.76
N LEU A 84 12.99 5.79 14.18
CA LEU A 84 13.29 4.44 13.69
C LEU A 84 13.19 3.38 14.79
N VAL A 85 13.60 3.74 16.02
CA VAL A 85 13.59 2.82 17.17
C VAL A 85 12.14 2.49 17.56
N ASP A 86 11.24 3.47 17.52
CA ASP A 86 9.82 3.25 17.84
C ASP A 86 9.13 2.38 16.80
N ALA A 87 9.44 2.60 15.52
CA ALA A 87 8.92 1.78 14.42
C ALA A 87 9.43 0.33 14.49
N GLU A 88 10.68 0.11 14.91
CA GLU A 88 11.23 -1.22 15.18
C GLU A 88 10.57 -1.89 16.39
N ALA A 89 10.37 -1.14 17.48
CA ALA A 89 9.68 -1.66 18.66
C ALA A 89 8.23 -2.06 18.35
N ALA A 90 7.50 -1.24 17.59
CA ALA A 90 6.13 -1.52 17.17
C ALA A 90 6.04 -2.75 16.25
N ASP A 91 7.00 -2.94 15.35
CA ASP A 91 7.12 -4.12 14.47
C ASP A 91 7.36 -5.40 15.28
N LEU A 92 8.32 -5.37 16.21
CA LEU A 92 8.61 -6.51 17.12
C LEU A 92 7.41 -6.88 18.01
N MET A 93 6.61 -5.90 18.40
CA MET A 93 5.40 -6.09 19.21
C MET A 93 4.16 -6.43 18.36
N GLY A 94 4.26 -6.43 17.03
CA GLY A 94 3.13 -6.69 16.12
C GLY A 94 2.05 -5.60 16.10
N ILE A 95 2.40 -4.39 16.54
CA ILE A 95 1.50 -3.21 16.62
C ILE A 95 1.83 -2.14 15.57
N LEU A 96 2.62 -2.47 14.54
CA LEU A 96 2.99 -1.54 13.47
C LEU A 96 1.76 -0.97 12.74
N ASP A 97 0.69 -1.76 12.55
CA ASP A 97 -0.59 -1.29 11.97
C ASP A 97 -1.25 -0.22 12.86
N GLN A 98 -1.15 -0.37 14.18
CA GLN A 98 -1.69 0.61 15.13
C GLN A 98 -0.86 1.90 15.12
N LEU A 99 0.46 1.79 15.08
CA LEU A 99 1.36 2.93 14.91
C LEU A 99 1.09 3.67 13.59
N TYR A 100 0.94 2.92 12.50
CA TYR A 100 0.64 3.47 11.17
C TYR A 100 -0.69 4.22 11.14
N ARG A 101 -1.76 3.65 11.72
CA ARG A 101 -3.05 4.33 11.86
C ARG A 101 -2.96 5.55 12.77
N ALA A 102 -2.16 5.48 13.83
CA ALA A 102 -2.00 6.57 14.77
C ALA A 102 -1.25 7.76 14.19
N THR A 103 -0.37 7.57 13.21
CA THR A 103 0.35 8.66 12.54
C THR A 103 -0.47 9.44 11.49
N ASP A 104 -1.80 9.24 11.44
CA ASP A 104 -2.72 9.75 10.40
C ASP A 104 -2.08 9.86 9.02
N VAL A 105 -1.53 8.73 8.56
CA VAL A 105 -1.41 8.53 7.12
C VAL A 105 -2.83 8.29 6.63
N SER A 106 -3.60 9.37 6.57
CA SER A 106 -4.84 9.46 5.82
C SER A 106 -4.49 9.17 4.36
N LEU A 107 -4.43 7.87 4.05
CA LEU A 107 -4.49 7.32 2.72
C LEU A 107 -5.64 8.02 1.96
N THR A 108 -6.71 8.37 2.66
CA THR A 108 -7.82 9.18 2.15
C THR A 108 -7.44 10.58 1.67
N ALA A 109 -6.60 11.36 2.35
CA ALA A 109 -6.28 12.72 1.88
C ALA A 109 -5.40 12.72 0.63
N ASN A 110 -4.40 11.84 0.56
CA ASN A 110 -3.48 11.76 -0.58
C ASN A 110 -4.05 10.96 -1.75
N ILE A 111 -4.84 9.90 -1.49
CA ILE A 111 -5.58 9.22 -2.54
C ILE A 111 -6.71 10.11 -3.03
N SER A 112 -7.45 10.81 -2.17
CA SER A 112 -8.52 11.70 -2.64
C SER A 112 -7.97 12.88 -3.42
N HIS A 113 -6.81 13.46 -3.08
CA HIS A 113 -6.22 14.54 -3.88
C HIS A 113 -5.63 14.05 -5.20
N ASN A 114 -5.00 12.86 -5.26
CA ASN A 114 -4.50 12.30 -6.51
C ASN A 114 -5.60 11.67 -7.36
N LEU A 115 -6.66 11.14 -6.76
CA LEU A 115 -7.82 10.57 -7.43
C LEU A 115 -8.80 11.66 -7.85
N GLN A 116 -8.88 12.79 -7.14
CA GLN A 116 -9.59 13.99 -7.58
C GLN A 116 -8.78 14.75 -8.64
N ALA A 117 -7.46 14.90 -8.51
CA ALA A 117 -6.62 15.42 -9.58
C ALA A 117 -6.63 14.50 -10.82
N ALA A 118 -6.67 13.17 -10.63
CA ALA A 118 -6.85 12.23 -11.72
C ALA A 118 -8.29 12.27 -12.27
N ALA A 119 -9.32 12.39 -11.44
CA ALA A 119 -10.71 12.49 -11.88
C ALA A 119 -11.00 13.82 -12.59
N GLU A 120 -10.40 14.93 -12.16
CA GLU A 120 -10.52 16.26 -12.79
C GLU A 120 -9.66 16.35 -14.06
N SER A 121 -8.46 15.76 -14.07
CA SER A 121 -7.64 15.60 -15.28
C SER A 121 -8.33 14.69 -16.32
N THR A 122 -9.10 13.71 -15.85
CA THR A 122 -9.82 12.74 -16.69
C THR A 122 -11.19 13.27 -17.13
N SER A 123 -11.89 14.05 -16.30
CA SER A 123 -13.17 14.69 -16.67
C SER A 123 -13.01 15.77 -17.75
N ASN A 124 -11.84 16.40 -17.85
CA ASN A 124 -11.54 17.37 -18.90
C ASN A 124 -10.93 16.74 -20.17
N ARG A 125 -10.61 15.44 -20.16
CA ARG A 125 -10.08 14.70 -21.32
C ARG A 125 -11.00 13.60 -21.87
N ILE A 126 -12.06 13.21 -21.17
CA ILE A 126 -13.09 12.28 -21.69
C ILE A 126 -14.15 13.05 -22.50
N GLY A 127 -13.69 13.87 -23.44
CA GLY A 127 -14.52 14.44 -24.51
C GLY A 127 -14.21 13.82 -25.88
N SER A 128 -13.04 13.21 -26.04
CA SER A 128 -12.63 12.60 -27.29
C SER A 128 -11.51 11.59 -27.04
N VAL A 129 -11.48 10.51 -27.82
CA VAL A 129 -10.45 9.45 -27.84
C VAL A 129 -10.72 8.21 -26.96
N THR A 130 -11.74 7.44 -27.37
CA THR A 130 -11.68 6.01 -27.75
C THR A 130 -10.63 5.06 -27.11
N HIS A 131 -11.13 4.11 -26.32
CA HIS A 131 -10.97 2.63 -26.38
C HIS A 131 -9.61 1.90 -26.39
N SER A 132 -8.43 2.52 -26.47
CA SER A 132 -7.20 1.73 -26.73
C SER A 132 -6.24 1.51 -25.55
N SER A 133 -6.32 2.28 -24.46
CA SER A 133 -5.18 2.37 -23.51
C SER A 133 -5.40 1.75 -22.12
N VAL A 134 -6.56 1.16 -21.84
CA VAL A 134 -6.85 0.49 -20.55
C VAL A 134 -6.43 -0.98 -20.53
N ALA A 135 -6.12 -1.58 -21.69
CA ALA A 135 -5.67 -2.98 -21.76
C ALA A 135 -4.23 -3.17 -21.25
N ASN A 136 -3.30 -2.25 -21.55
CA ASN A 136 -1.87 -2.50 -21.35
C ASN A 136 -1.36 -2.33 -19.90
N LEU A 137 -2.04 -1.56 -19.06
CA LEU A 137 -1.63 -1.38 -17.66
C LEU A 137 -2.11 -2.51 -16.73
N ARG A 138 -3.20 -3.20 -17.07
CA ARG A 138 -3.63 -4.41 -16.33
C ARG A 138 -2.67 -5.59 -16.53
N HIS A 139 -2.11 -5.74 -17.74
CA HIS A 139 -1.20 -6.83 -18.07
C HIS A 139 0.12 -6.86 -17.25
N SER A 140 0.57 -5.72 -16.71
CA SER A 140 1.85 -5.68 -15.97
C SER A 140 1.71 -6.07 -14.49
N VAL A 141 0.55 -5.82 -13.87
CA VAL A 141 0.31 -6.19 -12.45
C VAL A 141 -0.27 -7.61 -12.35
N ASP A 142 -1.07 -8.03 -13.33
CA ASP A 142 -1.61 -9.40 -13.40
C ASP A 142 -0.51 -10.45 -13.64
N GLY A 143 0.59 -10.09 -14.33
CA GLY A 143 1.67 -11.01 -14.68
C GLY A 143 2.46 -11.56 -13.48
N LEU A 144 2.67 -10.75 -12.43
CA LEU A 144 3.44 -11.17 -11.26
C LEU A 144 2.64 -12.08 -10.32
N ALA A 145 1.37 -11.74 -10.09
CA ALA A 145 0.46 -12.59 -9.30
C ALA A 145 0.16 -13.91 -10.03
N ALA A 146 0.02 -13.88 -11.36
CA ALA A 146 -0.14 -15.08 -12.17
C ALA A 146 1.06 -16.02 -12.05
N HIS A 147 2.30 -15.50 -12.06
CA HIS A 147 3.49 -16.35 -11.97
C HIS A 147 3.55 -17.16 -10.66
N ALA A 148 3.24 -16.55 -9.52
CA ALA A 148 3.20 -17.23 -8.23
C ALA A 148 2.09 -18.30 -8.19
N ALA A 149 0.89 -17.99 -8.72
CA ALA A 149 -0.22 -18.93 -8.77
C ALA A 149 0.09 -20.14 -9.68
N ILE A 150 0.76 -19.93 -10.81
CA ILE A 150 1.13 -21.00 -11.75
C ILE A 150 2.12 -21.97 -11.11
N GLN A 151 3.05 -21.47 -10.29
CA GLN A 151 3.97 -22.34 -9.54
C GLN A 151 3.23 -23.21 -8.51
N GLN A 152 2.13 -22.72 -7.93
CA GLN A 152 1.26 -23.54 -7.05
C GLN A 152 0.50 -24.65 -7.80
N ALA A 153 0.39 -24.56 -9.13
CA ALA A 153 -0.19 -25.61 -9.94
C ALA A 153 0.77 -26.81 -10.11
N LYS A 154 2.08 -26.62 -9.95
CA LYS A 154 3.09 -27.68 -10.09
C LYS A 154 2.82 -28.83 -9.12
N GLY A 155 2.78 -30.05 -9.66
CA GLY A 155 2.47 -31.26 -8.88
C GLY A 155 0.98 -31.50 -8.64
N ARG A 156 0.09 -30.56 -8.98
CA ARG A 156 -1.37 -30.80 -8.93
C ARG A 156 -1.84 -31.63 -10.12
N ARG A 157 -2.98 -32.29 -9.95
CA ARG A 157 -3.66 -32.99 -11.03
C ARG A 157 -4.60 -32.04 -11.76
N VAL A 158 -4.55 -32.09 -13.08
CA VAL A 158 -5.43 -31.36 -13.98
C VAL A 158 -6.82 -32.02 -13.93
N LEU A 159 -7.85 -31.29 -13.54
CA LEU A 159 -9.23 -31.76 -13.46
C LEU A 159 -9.89 -31.80 -14.84
N HIS A 160 -9.60 -30.82 -15.70
CA HIS A 160 -10.14 -30.75 -17.06
C HIS A 160 -9.07 -30.36 -18.09
N THR A 161 -9.24 -30.84 -19.33
CA THR A 161 -8.24 -30.67 -20.39
C THR A 161 -8.08 -29.19 -20.79
N VAL A 162 -6.85 -28.71 -20.78
CA VAL A 162 -6.46 -27.37 -21.26
C VAL A 162 -6.03 -27.46 -22.72
N ARG A 163 -6.64 -26.65 -23.58
CA ARG A 163 -6.36 -26.61 -25.03
C ARG A 163 -5.88 -25.24 -25.47
N ALA A 164 -4.93 -25.23 -26.39
CA ALA A 164 -4.55 -24.03 -27.14
C ALA A 164 -5.67 -23.64 -28.13
N ASN A 165 -5.56 -22.42 -28.68
CA ASN A 165 -6.56 -21.90 -29.64
C ASN A 165 -6.60 -22.68 -30.97
N ASP A 166 -5.53 -23.42 -31.30
CA ASP A 166 -5.43 -24.30 -32.47
C ASP A 166 -5.97 -25.73 -32.19
N GLY A 167 -6.45 -26.00 -30.98
CA GLY A 167 -6.94 -27.30 -30.55
C GLY A 167 -5.88 -28.26 -30.01
N LEU A 168 -4.59 -27.86 -29.96
CA LEU A 168 -3.53 -28.65 -29.34
C LEU A 168 -3.82 -28.83 -27.83
N ILE A 169 -3.70 -30.07 -27.35
CA ILE A 169 -3.85 -30.37 -25.92
C ILE A 169 -2.56 -29.97 -25.21
N ILE A 170 -2.64 -28.96 -24.34
CA ILE A 170 -1.50 -28.51 -23.53
C ILE A 170 -1.40 -29.36 -22.25
N ALA A 171 -2.54 -29.65 -21.62
CA ALA A 171 -2.63 -30.49 -20.44
C ALA A 171 -3.90 -31.35 -20.47
N ALA A 172 -3.78 -32.66 -20.26
CA ALA A 172 -4.91 -33.57 -20.26
C ALA A 172 -5.51 -33.74 -18.85
N SER A 173 -6.82 -33.97 -18.77
CA SER A 173 -7.47 -34.35 -17.50
C SER A 173 -6.80 -35.60 -16.90
N GLY A 174 -6.51 -35.55 -15.60
CA GLY A 174 -5.79 -36.58 -14.83
C GLY A 174 -4.26 -36.43 -14.82
N GLN A 175 -3.69 -35.63 -15.74
CA GLN A 175 -2.24 -35.39 -15.84
C GLN A 175 -1.73 -34.60 -14.63
N ILE A 176 -0.52 -34.90 -14.17
CA ILE A 176 0.18 -34.08 -13.16
C ILE A 176 0.86 -32.91 -13.88
N VAL A 177 0.69 -31.70 -13.35
CA VAL A 177 1.35 -30.51 -13.87
C VAL A 177 2.85 -30.58 -13.58
N THR A 178 3.64 -30.75 -14.64
CA THR A 178 5.10 -30.73 -14.63
C THR A 178 5.63 -29.40 -15.14
N GLU A 179 6.94 -29.15 -14.98
CA GLU A 179 7.60 -27.94 -15.51
C GLU A 179 7.37 -27.77 -17.03
N SER A 180 7.39 -28.88 -17.78
CA SER A 180 7.11 -28.86 -19.21
C SER A 180 5.68 -28.39 -19.54
N VAL A 181 4.70 -28.77 -18.73
CA VAL A 181 3.31 -28.29 -18.88
C VAL A 181 3.23 -26.80 -18.58
N LEU A 182 3.92 -26.32 -17.53
CA LEU A 182 3.98 -24.89 -17.20
C LEU A 182 4.59 -24.08 -18.35
N ASN A 183 5.71 -24.54 -18.91
CA ASN A 183 6.36 -23.88 -20.05
C ASN A 183 5.46 -23.82 -21.28
N HIS A 184 4.74 -24.91 -21.59
CA HIS A 184 3.77 -24.89 -22.70
C HIS A 184 2.63 -23.91 -22.41
N VAL A 185 2.06 -23.94 -21.21
CA VAL A 185 0.98 -23.02 -20.82
C VAL A 185 1.41 -21.56 -20.94
N GLN A 186 2.63 -21.22 -20.52
CA GLN A 186 3.20 -19.88 -20.67
C GLN A 186 3.45 -19.51 -22.13
N THR A 187 3.90 -20.47 -22.94
CA THR A 187 4.12 -20.26 -24.39
C THR A 187 2.82 -19.94 -25.12
N TYR A 188 1.70 -20.51 -24.68
CA TYR A 188 0.39 -20.35 -25.32
C TYR A 188 -0.53 -19.32 -24.63
N GLY A 189 -0.10 -18.68 -23.54
CA GLY A 189 -0.92 -17.73 -22.78
C GLY A 189 -2.18 -18.36 -22.18
N LYS A 190 -2.06 -19.58 -21.64
CA LYS A 190 -3.18 -20.39 -21.10
C LYS A 190 -3.13 -20.54 -19.59
N GLU A 191 -2.48 -19.61 -18.90
CA GLU A 191 -2.20 -19.66 -17.47
C GLU A 191 -3.48 -19.73 -16.64
N ALA A 192 -4.46 -18.86 -16.95
CA ALA A 192 -5.75 -18.85 -16.28
C ALA A 192 -6.53 -20.15 -16.49
N ASP A 193 -6.47 -20.70 -17.71
CA ASP A 193 -7.13 -21.97 -18.05
C ASP A 193 -6.49 -23.14 -17.29
N LEU A 194 -5.17 -23.16 -17.14
CA LEU A 194 -4.47 -24.15 -16.31
C LEU A 194 -4.85 -24.03 -14.84
N LEU A 195 -4.88 -22.80 -14.30
CA LEU A 195 -5.23 -22.56 -12.90
C LEU A 195 -6.65 -23.03 -12.58
N ASN A 196 -7.61 -22.70 -13.45
CA ASN A 196 -8.96 -23.23 -13.36
C ASN A 196 -8.98 -24.76 -13.47
N ALA A 197 -8.19 -25.31 -14.40
CA ALA A 197 -8.07 -26.75 -14.60
C ALA A 197 -7.53 -27.50 -13.39
N VAL A 198 -6.66 -26.92 -12.57
CA VAL A 198 -6.18 -27.55 -11.33
C VAL A 198 -7.04 -27.20 -10.09
N GLY A 199 -8.15 -26.48 -10.27
CA GLY A 199 -9.03 -26.03 -9.19
C GLY A 199 -8.46 -24.86 -8.38
N LEU A 200 -7.44 -24.18 -8.89
CA LEU A 200 -6.92 -22.93 -8.34
C LEU A 200 -7.67 -21.77 -8.99
N ASN A 201 -8.90 -21.52 -8.54
CA ASN A 201 -9.61 -20.33 -8.99
C ASN A 201 -8.94 -19.11 -8.36
N LEU A 202 -8.53 -18.11 -9.16
CA LEU A 202 -7.84 -16.92 -8.67
C LEU A 202 -8.68 -16.17 -7.60
N SER A 203 -10.00 -16.32 -7.69
CA SER A 203 -10.97 -15.80 -6.72
C SER A 203 -11.02 -16.57 -5.39
N THR A 204 -10.58 -17.83 -5.34
CA THR A 204 -10.44 -18.59 -4.08
C THR A 204 -9.03 -18.52 -3.51
N ALA A 205 -7.98 -18.29 -4.31
CA ALA A 205 -6.61 -18.10 -3.81
C ALA A 205 -6.47 -16.85 -2.93
N VAL A 206 -7.21 -15.78 -3.24
CA VAL A 206 -7.29 -14.57 -2.39
C VAL A 206 -8.10 -14.81 -1.10
N ARG A 207 -8.96 -15.83 -1.06
CA ARG A 207 -9.76 -16.21 0.13
C ARG A 207 -9.14 -17.34 0.97
N SER A 208 -8.18 -18.08 0.42
CA SER A 208 -7.58 -19.26 1.07
C SER A 208 -6.11 -19.08 1.48
N SER A 209 -5.47 -17.95 1.14
CA SER A 209 -4.19 -17.56 1.76
C SER A 209 -4.34 -16.71 3.03
N ALA A 210 -5.56 -16.26 3.35
CA ALA A 210 -5.84 -15.48 4.56
C ALA A 210 -7.14 -15.94 5.23
N SER A 211 -6.98 -16.62 6.37
CA SER A 211 -7.93 -16.77 7.51
C SER A 211 -8.68 -18.09 7.77
N ASP A 212 -9.18 -18.86 6.79
CA ASP A 212 -10.09 -19.97 7.16
C ASP A 212 -9.45 -21.38 7.26
N THR A 213 -8.32 -21.66 6.60
CA THR A 213 -7.65 -22.97 6.68
C THR A 213 -6.78 -23.16 7.93
N TRP A 214 -6.47 -22.09 8.67
CA TRP A 214 -5.69 -22.18 9.92
C TRP A 214 -6.58 -22.63 11.09
N LEU A 215 -7.84 -22.20 11.15
CA LEU A 215 -8.68 -22.49 12.31
C LEU A 215 -9.23 -23.92 12.36
N GLU A 216 -9.33 -24.63 11.22
CA GLU A 216 -9.82 -26.02 11.19
C GLU A 216 -8.70 -27.08 11.21
N THR A 217 -7.44 -26.69 10.94
CA THR A 217 -6.30 -27.63 10.89
C THR A 217 -5.52 -27.72 12.22
N LYS A 218 -6.13 -27.33 13.34
CA LYS A 218 -5.50 -27.45 14.68
C LYS A 218 -5.62 -28.85 15.31
N VAL A 219 -6.39 -29.77 14.72
CA VAL A 219 -6.64 -31.10 15.31
C VAL A 219 -5.78 -32.22 14.69
N GLN A 220 -5.05 -31.99 13.59
CA GLN A 220 -4.23 -33.06 12.96
C GLN A 220 -2.75 -32.73 12.73
N LEU A 221 -2.25 -31.56 13.10
CA LEU A 221 -0.83 -31.22 12.94
C LEU A 221 -0.03 -31.46 14.23
N ARG A 222 0.11 -32.74 14.62
CA ARG A 222 1.12 -33.15 15.61
C ARG A 222 2.37 -33.79 14.96
N ASP A 223 2.28 -34.25 13.72
CA ASP A 223 3.38 -34.97 13.06
C ASP A 223 4.00 -34.26 11.83
N GLY A 224 3.58 -33.03 11.51
CA GLY A 224 3.98 -32.33 10.27
C GLY A 224 4.93 -31.13 10.41
N ALA A 225 5.57 -30.92 11.56
CA ALA A 225 6.30 -29.67 11.85
C ALA A 225 7.67 -29.55 11.15
N ASN A 226 8.27 -30.65 10.69
CA ASN A 226 9.65 -30.61 10.15
C ASN A 226 9.73 -30.20 8.67
N ILE A 227 8.66 -30.41 7.87
CA ILE A 227 8.69 -30.18 6.41
C ILE A 227 8.36 -28.73 6.02
N ALA A 228 7.64 -27.99 6.87
CA ALA A 228 7.36 -26.57 6.65
C ALA A 228 8.56 -25.67 7.00
N GLN A 229 9.37 -26.07 7.98
CA GLN A 229 10.49 -25.26 8.49
C GLN A 229 11.68 -25.22 7.52
N GLU A 230 11.95 -26.31 6.80
CA GLU A 230 13.03 -26.37 5.80
C GLU A 230 12.73 -25.51 4.55
N ASN A 231 11.46 -25.48 4.11
CA ASN A 231 11.03 -24.69 2.95
C ASN A 231 10.94 -23.18 3.24
N PHE A 232 10.60 -22.80 4.48
CA PHE A 232 10.57 -21.40 4.89
C PHE A 232 11.99 -20.82 4.97
N ASN A 233 12.96 -21.57 5.51
CA ASN A 233 14.35 -21.13 5.58
C ASN A 233 14.98 -20.93 4.20
N THR A 234 14.68 -21.79 3.22
CA THR A 234 15.18 -21.63 1.85
C THR A 234 14.54 -20.44 1.14
N PHE A 235 13.24 -20.19 1.35
CA PHE A 235 12.57 -19.00 0.85
C PHE A 235 13.12 -17.71 1.50
N TRP A 236 13.31 -17.67 2.81
CA TRP A 236 13.89 -16.52 3.51
C TRP A 236 15.33 -16.24 3.09
N GLN A 237 16.13 -17.28 2.86
CA GLN A 237 17.48 -17.13 2.32
C GLN A 237 17.47 -16.56 0.90
N ALA A 238 16.54 -17.01 0.05
CA ALA A 238 16.36 -16.47 -1.30
C ALA A 238 15.88 -15.01 -1.28
N LEU A 239 14.91 -14.69 -0.42
CA LEU A 239 14.38 -13.34 -0.22
C LEU A 239 15.44 -12.39 0.33
N LYS A 240 16.23 -12.83 1.33
CA LYS A 240 17.34 -12.05 1.90
C LYS A 240 18.40 -11.75 0.86
N LYS A 241 18.78 -12.76 0.07
CA LYS A 241 19.76 -12.60 -1.02
C LYS A 241 19.26 -11.69 -2.14
N GLN A 242 17.96 -11.65 -2.38
CA GLN A 242 17.34 -10.76 -3.37
C GLN A 242 17.12 -9.34 -2.83
N SER A 243 16.81 -9.21 -1.54
CA SER A 243 16.73 -7.96 -0.79
C SER A 243 18.09 -7.27 -0.71
N GLU A 244 19.17 -7.98 -0.41
CA GLU A 244 20.53 -7.42 -0.40
C GLU A 244 20.93 -6.87 -1.78
N ASN A 245 20.60 -7.59 -2.86
CA ASN A 245 20.82 -7.15 -4.24
C ASN A 245 19.97 -5.93 -4.65
N LEU A 246 18.74 -5.82 -4.14
CA LEU A 246 17.86 -4.67 -4.39
C LEU A 246 18.23 -3.47 -3.51
N GLN A 247 18.68 -3.71 -2.28
CA GLN A 247 19.09 -2.70 -1.33
C GLN A 247 20.38 -2.00 -1.75
N GLU A 248 21.34 -2.71 -2.38
CA GLU A 248 22.52 -2.07 -2.96
C GLU A 248 22.14 -1.14 -4.13
N ARG A 249 21.23 -1.59 -5.01
CA ARG A 249 20.77 -0.78 -6.15
C ARG A 249 19.96 0.44 -5.70
N SER A 250 19.12 0.31 -4.68
CA SER A 250 18.32 1.42 -4.16
C SER A 250 19.15 2.41 -3.34
N LYS A 251 20.11 1.95 -2.52
CA LYS A 251 21.05 2.82 -1.80
C LYS A 251 21.84 3.71 -2.76
N GLY A 252 22.34 3.15 -3.87
CA GLY A 252 23.06 3.91 -4.89
C GLY A 252 22.19 4.98 -5.56
N ALA A 253 20.97 4.61 -5.98
CA ALA A 253 20.06 5.53 -6.66
C ALA A 253 19.58 6.68 -5.74
N ILE A 254 19.19 6.37 -4.50
CA ILE A 254 18.76 7.36 -3.51
C ILE A 254 19.92 8.29 -3.14
N LYS A 255 21.13 7.74 -2.96
CA LYS A 255 22.35 8.53 -2.68
C LYS A 255 22.64 9.50 -3.83
N LYS A 256 22.58 9.02 -5.08
CA LYS A 256 22.80 9.85 -6.27
C LYS A 256 21.77 10.98 -6.38
N GLN A 257 20.50 10.67 -6.17
CA GLN A 257 19.42 11.67 -6.19
C GLN A 257 19.62 12.75 -5.11
N ARG A 258 20.01 12.36 -3.89
CA ARG A 258 20.31 13.33 -2.81
C ARG A 258 21.51 14.22 -3.14
N ILE A 259 22.55 13.66 -3.75
CA ILE A 259 23.70 14.43 -4.22
C ILE A 259 23.24 15.45 -5.29
N GLU A 260 22.49 15.01 -6.30
CA GLU A 260 21.98 15.88 -7.36
C GLU A 260 21.12 17.02 -6.81
N GLN A 261 20.28 16.75 -5.81
CA GLN A 261 19.46 17.77 -5.15
C GLN A 261 20.28 18.75 -4.31
N ALA A 262 21.41 18.32 -3.76
CA ALA A 262 22.27 19.15 -2.91
C ALA A 262 23.21 20.05 -3.71
N LEU A 263 23.60 19.65 -4.94
CA LEU A 263 24.53 20.41 -5.78
C LEU A 263 24.00 21.82 -6.07
N GLY A 264 24.88 22.81 -5.92
CA GLY A 264 24.57 24.22 -6.15
C GLY A 264 23.78 24.88 -5.01
N ARG A 265 23.48 24.16 -3.91
CA ARG A 265 22.85 24.76 -2.72
C ARG A 265 23.90 25.19 -1.69
N PRO A 266 23.67 26.29 -0.94
CA PRO A 266 24.56 26.71 0.13
C PRO A 266 24.42 25.83 1.36
N ILE A 267 25.52 25.69 2.12
CA ILE A 267 25.53 24.98 3.41
C ILE A 267 25.29 25.90 4.61
N THR A 268 24.71 25.36 5.67
CA THR A 268 24.34 26.10 6.90
C THR A 268 25.36 26.00 8.03
N ARG A 269 26.34 25.09 7.94
CA ARG A 269 27.37 24.85 8.97
C ARG A 269 28.68 24.42 8.33
N VAL A 270 29.81 24.69 8.99
CA VAL A 270 31.15 24.28 8.51
C VAL A 270 31.25 22.76 8.42
N ILE A 271 31.82 22.25 7.32
CA ILE A 271 32.05 20.83 7.09
C ILE A 271 33.55 20.56 7.23
N LEU A 272 33.89 19.67 8.16
CA LEU A 272 35.26 19.21 8.41
C LEU A 272 35.42 17.76 7.95
N ASP A 273 36.62 17.41 7.52
CA ASP A 273 37.01 16.01 7.34
C ASP A 273 37.43 15.35 8.67
N THR A 274 37.86 14.10 8.63
CA THR A 274 38.30 13.35 9.82
C THR A 274 39.64 13.81 10.39
N GLN A 275 40.35 14.70 9.70
CA GLN A 275 41.62 15.30 10.09
C GLN A 275 41.45 16.78 10.50
N ASP A 276 40.21 17.22 10.73
CA ASP A 276 39.83 18.61 11.04
C ASP A 276 40.17 19.64 9.93
N ASN A 277 40.38 19.20 8.68
CA ASN A 277 40.49 20.14 7.57
C ASN A 277 39.10 20.60 7.12
N VAL A 278 38.97 21.89 6.82
CA VAL A 278 37.73 22.47 6.30
C VAL A 278 37.51 22.04 4.85
N ILE A 279 36.39 21.35 4.59
CA ILE A 279 35.93 21.02 3.23
C ILE A 279 35.09 22.17 2.65
N LEU A 280 34.17 22.73 3.44
CA LEU A 280 33.32 23.86 3.06
C LEU A 280 32.97 24.75 4.27
N ASN A 281 32.89 26.06 4.07
CA ASN A 281 32.41 27.04 5.05
C ASN A 281 30.92 27.40 4.88
N VAL A 282 30.31 27.96 5.93
CA VAL A 282 28.92 28.43 5.91
C VAL A 282 28.67 29.38 4.73
N GLY A 283 27.61 29.11 3.96
CA GLY A 283 27.23 29.88 2.79
C GLY A 283 27.91 29.46 1.47
N GLU A 284 28.96 28.63 1.51
CA GLU A 284 29.57 28.09 0.30
C GLU A 284 28.65 27.07 -0.39
N LEU A 285 28.72 27.00 -1.72
CA LEU A 285 27.89 26.11 -2.52
C LEU A 285 28.48 24.70 -2.56
N ILE A 286 27.60 23.69 -2.52
CA ILE A 286 28.00 22.30 -2.69
C ILE A 286 28.39 22.04 -4.15
N THR A 287 29.65 21.70 -4.38
CA THR A 287 30.19 21.34 -5.70
C THR A 287 30.48 19.84 -5.78
N HIS A 288 30.66 19.30 -6.99
CA HIS A 288 31.08 17.89 -7.18
C HIS A 288 32.39 17.57 -6.45
N ARG A 289 33.34 18.52 -6.41
CA ARG A 289 34.62 18.34 -5.70
C ARG A 289 34.39 18.18 -4.20
N ALA A 290 33.54 19.02 -3.61
CA ALA A 290 33.21 18.93 -2.18
C ALA A 290 32.49 17.61 -1.84
N VAL A 291 31.61 17.13 -2.73
CA VAL A 291 30.95 15.82 -2.59
C VAL A 291 31.96 14.68 -2.60
N SER A 292 32.89 14.64 -3.57
CA SER A 292 33.95 13.62 -3.62
C SER A 292 34.83 13.64 -2.37
N GLN A 293 35.27 14.83 -1.94
CA GLN A 293 36.10 14.96 -0.74
C GLN A 293 35.37 14.54 0.53
N ALA A 294 34.08 14.86 0.66
CA ALA A 294 33.24 14.42 1.76
C ALA A 294 32.96 12.91 1.73
N GLU A 295 32.88 12.30 0.55
CA GLU A 295 32.73 10.85 0.37
C GLU A 295 34.00 10.09 0.77
N GLU A 296 35.17 10.54 0.30
CA GLU A 296 36.48 9.99 0.67
C GLU A 296 36.74 10.10 2.18
N SER A 297 36.26 11.18 2.79
CA SER A 297 36.41 11.44 4.23
C SER A 297 35.31 10.81 5.10
N GLY A 298 34.31 10.15 4.50
CA GLY A 298 33.20 9.53 5.24
C GLY A 298 32.19 10.50 5.87
N VAL A 299 32.23 11.79 5.52
CA VAL A 299 31.37 12.86 6.08
C VAL A 299 30.25 13.30 5.12
N LEU A 300 30.03 12.58 4.02
CA LEU A 300 29.01 12.91 3.01
C LEU A 300 27.59 13.05 3.59
N ASN A 301 27.21 12.21 4.56
CA ASN A 301 25.89 12.34 5.20
C ASN A 301 25.74 13.65 6.00
N ILE A 302 26.83 14.13 6.58
CA ILE A 302 26.87 15.42 7.30
C ILE A 302 26.76 16.57 6.30
N LEU A 303 27.47 16.50 5.17
CA LEU A 303 27.34 17.45 4.06
C LEU A 303 25.89 17.56 3.58
N LEU A 304 25.27 16.43 3.22
CA LEU A 304 23.91 16.40 2.64
C LEU A 304 22.83 16.86 3.63
N SER A 305 23.03 16.69 4.93
CA SER A 305 22.11 17.21 5.96
C SER A 305 22.33 18.69 6.29
N SER A 306 23.40 19.30 5.78
CA SER A 306 23.72 20.73 5.99
C SER A 306 23.17 21.64 4.89
N VAL A 307 22.48 21.06 3.91
CA VAL A 307 21.88 21.78 2.79
C VAL A 307 20.81 22.72 3.29
N TYR A 308 20.83 23.98 2.85
CA TYR A 308 19.72 24.89 3.08
C TYR A 308 18.47 24.42 2.30
N THR A 309 17.47 23.92 3.02
CA THR A 309 16.20 23.46 2.47
C THR A 309 15.05 24.45 2.65
N LYS A 310 15.28 25.60 3.30
CA LYS A 310 14.24 26.59 3.47
C LYS A 310 13.88 27.14 2.10
N ASP A 311 12.63 26.94 1.68
CA ASP A 311 12.11 27.58 0.49
C ASP A 311 12.29 29.08 0.65
N PRO A 312 12.93 29.77 -0.32
CA PRO A 312 13.08 31.20 -0.24
C PRO A 312 11.67 31.79 -0.18
N GLU A 313 11.34 32.45 0.94
CA GLU A 313 10.12 33.24 1.08
C GLU A 313 10.27 34.49 0.21
N ILE A 314 10.24 34.32 -1.12
CA ILE A 314 10.25 35.45 -2.04
C ILE A 314 8.83 36.00 -2.01
N SER A 315 8.65 37.15 -1.37
CA SER A 315 7.35 37.79 -1.36
C SER A 315 6.95 38.18 -2.79
N ASP A 316 5.66 38.05 -3.16
CA ASP A 316 5.15 38.48 -4.48
C ASP A 316 5.46 39.95 -4.79
N LYS A 317 5.75 40.75 -3.76
CA LYS A 317 6.17 42.16 -3.90
C LYS A 317 7.61 42.31 -4.38
N GLU A 318 8.51 41.38 -4.07
CA GLU A 318 9.91 41.34 -4.55
C GLU A 318 10.03 40.74 -5.94
N LEU A 319 9.13 39.82 -6.32
CA LEU A 319 9.08 39.26 -7.68
C LEU A 319 8.55 40.26 -8.73
N ARG A 320 7.86 41.32 -8.29
CA ARG A 320 7.48 42.42 -9.18
C ARG A 320 8.70 43.31 -9.40
N ALA A 321 9.22 43.28 -10.63
CA ALA A 321 10.15 44.32 -11.06
C ALA A 321 9.51 45.68 -10.78
N SER A 322 10.26 46.56 -10.10
CA SER A 322 9.78 47.90 -9.73
C SER A 322 9.40 48.74 -10.95
N GLU A 323 9.93 48.37 -12.12
CA GLU A 323 9.69 49.01 -13.39
C GLU A 323 9.00 48.03 -14.35
N HIS A 324 7.98 48.54 -15.04
CA HIS A 324 7.36 47.80 -16.13
C HIS A 324 8.39 47.70 -17.26
N GLY A 325 8.61 46.49 -17.79
CA GLY A 325 9.51 46.31 -18.93
C GLY A 325 9.11 47.23 -20.07
N MET A 326 10.09 47.81 -20.78
CA MET A 326 9.85 48.80 -21.85
C MET A 326 8.92 48.32 -22.98
N ALA A 327 8.65 47.02 -23.07
CA ALA A 327 7.72 46.41 -24.01
C ALA A 327 6.28 46.24 -23.46
N ALA A 328 6.01 46.63 -22.21
CA ALA A 328 4.68 46.54 -21.63
C ALA A 328 3.74 47.55 -22.32
N LEU A 329 2.70 47.02 -22.96
CA LEU A 329 1.66 47.80 -23.63
C LEU A 329 1.10 48.87 -22.68
N VAL A 330 1.18 50.12 -23.11
CA VAL A 330 0.58 51.26 -22.40
C VAL A 330 -0.93 51.06 -22.40
N ILE A 331 -1.49 50.72 -21.24
CA ILE A 331 -2.94 50.62 -21.06
C ILE A 331 -3.48 52.06 -21.10
N GLN A 332 -4.03 52.45 -22.25
CA GLN A 332 -4.80 53.69 -22.35
C GLN A 332 -6.12 53.51 -21.59
N LYS A 333 -6.36 54.42 -20.65
CA LYS A 333 -7.59 54.49 -19.85
C LYS A 333 -8.65 55.31 -20.55
#